data_AF-A0A1F7FFG1-F1
#
_entry.id   AF-A0A1F7FFG1-F1
#
_cell.length_a   1.000
_cell.length_b   1.000
_cell.length_c   1.000
_cell.angle_alpha   90.00
_cell.angle_beta   90.00
_cell.angle_gamma   90.00
#
_symmetry.space_group_name_H-M   'P 1'
#
loop_
_entity.id
_entity.type
_entity.pdbx_description
1 polymer ?
#
loop_
_entity_poly.entity_id
_entity_poly.type
_entity_poly.pdbx_seq_one_letter_code
_entity_poly.pdbx_strand_id
1 'polypeptide(L)'
;MTPLLTLSVVGDVCFAGDAAKALDCHGPGYAFEKVRHVLGAADIAFCNLESPVLPPGFPSEKLDPAGLWAPPSALAALKDAGFTVVNFANNHALDLGATGLVHTLKALAAGGFAVCGAGEDPDSAHRLAVVEKKGCSVGFLGFLEDCNYTFGVDAPGPAYFSLAKAKERIAACRQSVDVLVVSVHADIEFRETPSVPRQAYCRALVDAGADLVLCHHPHVPQGIEKYGRGWIAYSLGNFLFDVDSNPYLKSNSVHCFDSFILQCTIAKDGVRAVERIPARIALHPEHRPYLLEGAARDELAAYFAHLDALCADPATVAARWRETALNCLAIYWDEYKGTDLAQFKDDLLWRIFCVDENKAWAEEVLVYARERFAELKKNDYTFQRPNFRFQKPPTLA
;
A
#
# COMPACT_ATOMS: atom_id res chain seq x y z
N MET A 1 28.02 8.81 -21.84
CA MET A 1 26.74 8.16 -21.49
C MET A 1 26.38 8.60 -20.08
N THR A 2 25.14 9.02 -19.83
CA THR A 2 24.69 9.33 -18.47
C THR A 2 24.73 8.03 -17.65
N PRO A 3 25.36 8.02 -16.46
CA PRO A 3 25.44 6.81 -15.65
C PRO A 3 24.04 6.32 -15.27
N LEU A 4 23.81 5.02 -15.42
CA LEU A 4 22.56 4.38 -15.00
C LEU A 4 22.61 4.06 -13.51
N LEU A 5 21.47 4.24 -12.87
CA LEU A 5 21.23 3.95 -11.46
C LEU A 5 20.30 2.72 -11.34
N THR A 6 20.55 1.90 -10.34
CA THR A 6 19.68 0.78 -9.96
C THR A 6 18.87 1.13 -8.72
N LEU A 7 17.55 1.01 -8.82
CA LEU A 7 16.62 1.10 -7.69
C LEU A 7 16.01 -0.29 -7.46
N SER A 8 16.23 -0.87 -6.29
CA SER A 8 15.55 -2.09 -5.85
C SER A 8 14.40 -1.72 -4.92
N VAL A 9 13.18 -2.12 -5.25
CA VAL A 9 12.00 -1.88 -4.43
C VAL A 9 11.45 -3.22 -3.96
N VAL A 10 11.07 -3.31 -2.69
CA VAL A 10 10.37 -4.47 -2.14
C VAL A 10 8.97 -4.09 -1.66
N GLY A 11 8.14 -5.11 -1.46
CA GLY A 11 6.81 -4.97 -0.89
C GLY A 11 6.82 -4.68 0.60
N ASP A 12 5.77 -5.12 1.27
CA ASP A 12 5.53 -4.83 2.68
C ASP A 12 6.56 -5.53 3.58
N VAL A 13 7.18 -4.75 4.45
CA VAL A 13 8.17 -5.21 5.44
C VAL A 13 7.61 -4.92 6.83
N CYS A 14 7.23 -5.99 7.52
CA CYS A 14 6.70 -5.97 8.87
C CYS A 14 7.53 -6.89 9.77
N PHE A 15 8.13 -6.32 10.81
CA PHE A 15 8.88 -7.08 11.82
C PHE A 15 8.00 -7.42 13.02
N ALA A 16 6.85 -8.02 12.77
CA ALA A 16 5.93 -8.49 13.81
C ALA A 16 5.92 -10.03 13.87
N GLY A 17 5.34 -10.58 14.93
CA GLY A 17 5.07 -12.01 15.06
C GLY A 17 6.32 -12.88 14.86
N ASP A 18 6.23 -13.91 14.02
CA ASP A 18 7.34 -14.83 13.78
C ASP A 18 8.57 -14.18 13.11
N ALA A 19 8.38 -13.12 12.31
CA ALA A 19 9.51 -12.37 11.74
C ALA A 19 10.30 -11.64 12.85
N ALA A 20 9.61 -11.07 13.84
CA ALA A 20 10.23 -10.45 15.01
C ALA A 20 11.00 -11.50 15.85
N LYS A 21 10.38 -12.65 16.10
CA LYS A 21 11.00 -13.75 16.86
C LYS A 21 12.27 -14.26 16.17
N ALA A 22 12.21 -14.47 14.85
CA ALA A 22 13.37 -14.91 14.08
C ALA A 22 14.51 -13.87 14.14
N LEU A 23 14.17 -12.58 14.04
CA LEU A 23 15.13 -11.48 14.19
C LEU A 23 15.78 -11.47 15.59
N ASP A 24 15.00 -11.63 16.66
CA ASP A 24 15.52 -11.65 18.03
C ASP A 24 16.38 -12.89 18.31
N CYS A 25 16.03 -14.04 17.73
CA CYS A 25 16.81 -15.28 17.89
C CYS A 25 18.15 -15.25 17.16
N HIS A 26 18.20 -14.68 15.95
CA HIS A 26 19.36 -14.79 15.06
C HIS A 26 20.14 -13.48 14.87
N GLY A 27 19.56 -12.36 15.27
CA GLY A 27 20.14 -11.03 15.15
C GLY A 27 19.90 -10.35 13.79
N PRO A 28 20.28 -9.06 13.66
CA PRO A 28 19.94 -8.21 12.51
C PRO A 28 20.32 -8.74 11.13
N GLY A 29 21.46 -9.41 11.01
CA GLY A 29 21.95 -9.93 9.73
C GLY A 29 21.14 -11.10 9.15
N TYR A 30 20.18 -11.64 9.92
CA TYR A 30 19.40 -12.82 9.52
C TYR A 30 18.25 -12.51 8.58
N ALA A 31 17.50 -11.42 8.86
CA ALA A 31 16.19 -11.15 8.27
C ALA A 31 16.23 -11.05 6.73
N PHE A 32 17.32 -10.52 6.16
CA PHE A 32 17.48 -10.37 4.71
C PHE A 32 18.69 -11.09 4.15
N GLU A 33 19.33 -11.99 4.92
CA GLU A 33 20.59 -12.64 4.57
C GLU A 33 20.58 -13.20 3.13
N LYS A 34 19.50 -13.91 2.78
CA LYS A 34 19.35 -14.61 1.49
C LYS A 34 19.12 -13.67 0.30
N VAL A 35 18.72 -12.43 0.52
CA VAL A 35 18.42 -11.43 -0.52
C VAL A 35 19.35 -10.21 -0.47
N ARG A 36 20.20 -10.11 0.57
CA ARG A 36 21.12 -8.99 0.81
C ARG A 36 22.05 -8.72 -0.36
N HIS A 37 22.48 -9.76 -1.08
CA HIS A 37 23.37 -9.60 -2.23
C HIS A 37 22.72 -8.84 -3.40
N VAL A 38 21.39 -8.86 -3.54
CA VAL A 38 20.65 -8.05 -4.53
C VAL A 38 20.37 -6.67 -3.98
N LEU A 39 19.86 -6.58 -2.76
CA LEU A 39 19.49 -5.30 -2.14
C LEU A 39 20.72 -4.39 -1.92
N GLY A 40 21.80 -4.93 -1.38
CA GLY A 40 23.04 -4.19 -1.12
C GLY A 40 23.87 -3.88 -2.37
N ALA A 41 23.58 -4.52 -3.51
CA ALA A 41 24.19 -4.18 -4.80
C ALA A 41 23.49 -2.99 -5.50
N ALA A 42 22.26 -2.67 -5.10
CA ALA A 42 21.51 -1.56 -5.66
C ALA A 42 22.07 -0.21 -5.20
N ASP A 43 22.00 0.80 -6.07
CA ASP A 43 22.39 2.16 -5.69
C ASP A 43 21.40 2.78 -4.68
N ILE A 44 20.13 2.39 -4.79
CA ILE A 44 19.03 2.75 -3.88
C ILE A 44 18.21 1.50 -3.62
N ALA A 45 17.92 1.21 -2.36
CA ALA A 45 16.96 0.17 -1.97
C ALA A 45 15.84 0.78 -1.12
N PHE A 46 14.60 0.46 -1.49
CA PHE A 46 13.37 1.00 -0.92
C PHE A 46 12.51 -0.11 -0.32
N CYS A 47 11.89 0.15 0.85
CA CYS A 47 10.82 -0.69 1.41
C CYS A 47 9.65 0.15 1.96
N ASN A 48 8.46 -0.46 2.02
CA ASN A 48 7.38 0.00 2.89
C ASN A 48 7.52 -0.66 4.26
N LEU A 49 7.81 0.11 5.32
CA LEU A 49 7.94 -0.42 6.67
C LEU A 49 6.58 -0.34 7.39
N GLU A 50 5.93 -1.49 7.52
CA GLU A 50 4.56 -1.62 8.03
C GLU A 50 4.53 -2.07 9.50
N SER A 51 5.48 -1.54 10.28
CA SER A 51 5.57 -1.77 11.71
C SER A 51 6.36 -0.63 12.36
N PRO A 52 5.77 0.23 13.20
CA PRO A 52 6.50 1.17 14.04
C PRO A 52 7.51 0.46 14.95
N VAL A 53 8.63 1.12 15.23
CA VAL A 53 9.68 0.60 16.10
C VAL A 53 9.32 0.88 17.56
N LEU A 54 9.36 -0.16 18.38
CA LEU A 54 9.03 -0.09 19.80
C LEU A 54 10.03 0.82 20.55
N PRO A 55 9.55 1.93 21.17
CA PRO A 55 10.42 2.79 21.97
C PRO A 55 10.97 2.07 23.20
N PRO A 56 12.23 2.35 23.61
CA PRO A 56 12.76 1.86 24.88
C PRO A 56 11.86 2.27 26.05
N GLY A 57 11.44 1.29 26.86
CA GLY A 57 10.58 1.53 28.02
C GLY A 57 9.11 1.85 27.68
N PHE A 58 8.65 1.58 26.45
CA PHE A 58 7.24 1.72 26.11
C PHE A 58 6.37 0.84 27.03
N PRO A 59 5.27 1.36 27.62
CA PRO A 59 4.46 0.60 28.57
C PRO A 59 3.78 -0.59 27.89
N SER A 60 4.02 -1.80 28.40
CA SER A 60 3.52 -3.03 27.77
C SER A 60 1.99 -3.13 27.80
N GLU A 61 1.33 -2.50 28.78
CA GLU A 61 -0.11 -2.44 28.89
C GLU A 61 -0.78 -1.55 27.82
N LYS A 62 0.00 -0.75 27.08
CA LYS A 62 -0.47 0.07 25.95
C LYS A 62 -0.27 -0.59 24.59
N LEU A 63 0.32 -1.79 24.55
CA LEU A 63 0.47 -2.53 23.31
C LEU A 63 -0.87 -3.14 22.93
N ASP A 64 -1.37 -2.78 21.75
CA ASP A 64 -2.50 -3.47 21.15
C ASP A 64 -2.05 -4.89 20.74
N PRO A 65 -2.70 -5.96 21.24
CA PRO A 65 -2.41 -7.33 20.80
C PRO A 65 -2.60 -7.55 19.29
N ALA A 66 -3.42 -6.73 18.63
CA ALA A 66 -3.62 -6.77 17.18
C ALA A 66 -2.67 -5.84 16.40
N GLY A 67 -1.91 -4.99 17.11
CA GLY A 67 -0.97 -4.06 16.51
C GLY A 67 0.30 -4.72 15.98
N LEU A 68 0.85 -4.17 14.90
CA LEU A 68 2.13 -4.54 14.31
C LEU A 68 3.20 -3.57 14.80
N TRP A 69 4.20 -4.10 15.50
CA TRP A 69 5.33 -3.32 15.97
C TRP A 69 6.62 -4.12 15.89
N ALA A 70 7.71 -3.40 15.64
CA ALA A 70 9.03 -3.95 15.41
C ALA A 70 9.92 -3.81 16.65
N PRO A 71 10.79 -4.79 16.95
CA PRO A 71 11.86 -4.59 17.92
C PRO A 71 12.88 -3.56 17.40
N PRO A 72 13.63 -2.85 18.28
CA PRO A 72 14.65 -1.87 17.84
C PRO A 72 15.71 -2.43 16.88
N SER A 73 15.99 -3.74 16.94
CA SER A 73 16.91 -4.45 16.06
C SER A 73 16.46 -4.44 14.58
N ALA A 74 15.19 -4.15 14.28
CA ALA A 74 14.66 -4.10 12.92
C ALA A 74 15.37 -3.06 12.04
N LEU A 75 15.71 -1.89 12.60
CA LEU A 75 16.41 -0.85 11.83
C LEU A 75 17.84 -1.27 11.47
N ALA A 76 18.50 -2.04 12.35
CA ALA A 76 19.80 -2.62 12.04
C ALA A 76 19.69 -3.66 10.92
N ALA A 77 18.60 -4.44 10.89
CA ALA A 77 18.36 -5.41 9.82
C ALA A 77 18.12 -4.72 8.47
N LEU A 78 17.34 -3.62 8.45
CA LEU A 78 17.16 -2.80 7.25
C LEU A 78 18.49 -2.22 6.75
N LYS A 79 19.33 -1.75 7.68
CA LYS A 79 20.64 -1.20 7.34
C LYS A 79 21.60 -2.25 6.78
N ASP A 80 21.66 -3.44 7.39
CA ASP A 80 22.49 -4.56 6.93
C ASP A 80 22.09 -5.04 5.53
N ALA A 81 20.79 -5.03 5.23
CA ALA A 81 20.25 -5.40 3.93
C ALA A 81 20.62 -4.40 2.81
N GLY A 82 20.96 -3.15 3.17
CA GLY A 82 21.29 -2.09 2.22
C GLY A 82 20.14 -1.12 1.92
N PHE A 83 19.02 -1.15 2.66
CA PHE A 83 17.95 -0.17 2.47
C PHE A 83 18.43 1.25 2.75
N THR A 84 18.03 2.18 1.88
CA THR A 84 18.37 3.60 1.97
C THR A 84 17.13 4.49 2.04
N VAL A 85 15.98 4.01 1.57
CA VAL A 85 14.70 4.73 1.60
C VAL A 85 13.63 3.90 2.29
N VAL A 86 12.83 4.53 3.15
CA VAL A 86 11.72 3.89 3.85
C VAL A 86 10.46 4.73 3.64
N ASN A 87 9.42 4.11 3.07
CA ASN A 87 8.07 4.64 3.18
C ASN A 87 7.47 4.23 4.52
N PHE A 88 6.85 5.18 5.20
CA PHE A 88 6.15 4.97 6.46
C PHE A 88 4.71 5.52 6.43
N ALA A 89 4.18 5.80 5.22
CA ALA A 89 2.75 6.00 5.01
C ALA A 89 2.07 4.63 4.89
N ASN A 90 1.58 4.07 5.99
CA ASN A 90 0.76 2.87 6.02
C ASN A 90 -0.20 2.89 7.22
N ASN A 91 -1.23 2.04 7.18
CA ASN A 91 -2.28 1.92 8.20
C ASN A 91 -1.71 1.57 9.59
N HIS A 92 -0.57 0.87 9.66
CA HIS A 92 0.08 0.47 10.90
C HIS A 92 1.02 1.52 11.51
N ALA A 93 1.22 2.67 10.86
CA ALA A 93 2.15 3.71 11.32
C ALA A 93 1.84 4.26 12.73
N LEU A 94 0.59 4.09 13.19
CA LEU A 94 0.08 4.58 14.48
C LEU A 94 -0.21 3.46 15.50
N ASP A 95 0.22 2.22 15.26
CA ASP A 95 -0.05 1.09 16.18
C ASP A 95 0.60 1.25 17.57
N LEU A 96 1.63 2.09 17.67
CA LEU A 96 2.26 2.52 18.93
C LEU A 96 1.88 3.97 19.31
N GLY A 97 0.81 4.48 18.71
CA GLY A 97 0.33 5.85 18.81
C GLY A 97 1.35 6.90 18.34
N ALA A 98 1.04 8.16 18.65
CA ALA A 98 1.90 9.30 18.32
C ALA A 98 3.34 9.16 18.87
N THR A 99 3.49 8.60 20.08
CA THR A 99 4.80 8.38 20.70
C THR A 99 5.65 7.41 19.89
N GLY A 100 5.08 6.28 19.46
CA GLY A 100 5.78 5.31 18.64
C GLY A 100 6.09 5.82 17.24
N LEU A 101 5.18 6.56 16.61
CA LEU A 101 5.42 7.17 15.30
C LEU A 101 6.60 8.16 15.36
N VAL A 102 6.57 9.12 16.29
CA VAL A 102 7.65 10.12 16.43
C VAL A 102 8.99 9.44 16.78
N HIS A 103 8.97 8.42 17.63
CA HIS A 103 10.16 7.63 17.93
C HIS A 103 10.71 6.94 16.68
N THR A 104 9.84 6.29 15.90
CA THR A 104 10.21 5.58 14.67
C THR A 104 10.84 6.53 13.65
N LEU A 105 10.23 7.69 13.40
CA LEU A 105 10.78 8.70 12.50
C LEU A 105 12.17 9.17 12.92
N LYS A 106 12.37 9.42 14.23
CA LYS A 106 13.68 9.82 14.78
C LYS A 106 14.71 8.70 14.66
N ALA A 107 14.32 7.46 14.91
CA ALA A 107 15.20 6.30 14.82
C ALA A 107 15.61 6.01 13.37
N LEU A 108 14.68 6.14 12.41
CA LEU A 108 14.97 6.05 10.98
C LEU A 108 15.92 7.18 10.52
N ALA A 109 15.66 8.43 10.94
CA ALA A 109 16.55 9.55 10.62
C ALA A 109 17.97 9.34 11.20
N ALA A 110 18.07 8.86 12.45
CA ALA A 110 19.35 8.54 13.07
C ALA A 110 20.10 7.38 12.38
N GLY A 111 19.36 6.42 11.80
CA GLY A 111 19.90 5.35 10.96
C GLY A 111 20.38 5.80 9.56
N GLY A 112 20.12 7.07 9.21
CA GLY A 112 20.48 7.66 7.93
C GLY A 112 19.59 7.20 6.77
N PHE A 113 18.34 6.82 7.05
CA PHE A 113 17.35 6.52 6.02
C PHE A 113 16.73 7.81 5.49
N ALA A 114 16.47 7.87 4.19
CA ALA A 114 15.57 8.85 3.62
C ALA A 114 14.13 8.38 3.87
N VAL A 115 13.36 9.11 4.65
CA VAL A 115 12.00 8.71 5.05
C VAL A 115 10.97 9.55 4.32
N CYS A 116 9.95 8.90 3.74
CA CYS A 116 8.79 9.57 3.18
C CYS A 116 7.48 9.04 3.79
N GLY A 117 6.42 9.85 3.68
CA GLY A 117 5.06 9.39 3.94
C GLY A 117 4.56 9.49 5.39
N ALA A 118 5.36 10.02 6.32
CA ALA A 118 4.89 10.29 7.69
C ALA A 118 5.69 11.43 8.33
N GLY A 119 5.06 12.14 9.26
CA GLY A 119 5.64 13.34 9.86
C GLY A 119 5.02 13.71 11.21
N GLU A 120 5.64 14.69 11.86
CA GLU A 120 5.14 15.22 13.13
C GLU A 120 3.90 16.13 12.94
N ASP A 121 3.64 16.53 11.69
CA ASP A 121 2.55 17.41 11.26
C ASP A 121 2.21 17.12 9.77
N PRO A 122 1.06 17.62 9.24
CA PRO A 122 0.68 17.36 7.85
C PRO A 122 1.69 17.82 6.81
N ASP A 123 2.43 18.92 7.02
CA ASP A 123 3.41 19.41 6.05
C ASP A 123 4.67 18.54 6.05
N SER A 124 5.15 18.14 7.23
CA SER A 124 6.28 17.22 7.34
C SER A 124 5.95 15.82 6.84
N ALA A 125 4.70 15.35 7.00
CA ALA A 125 4.27 14.06 6.47
C ALA A 125 4.33 13.99 4.93
N HIS A 126 3.97 15.09 4.26
CA HIS A 126 3.96 15.19 2.80
C HIS A 126 5.32 15.62 2.21
N ARG A 127 6.40 15.62 3.01
CA ARG A 127 7.72 16.08 2.56
C ARG A 127 8.32 15.12 1.53
N LEU A 128 8.98 15.71 0.54
CA LEU A 128 9.78 14.97 -0.44
C LEU A 128 11.08 14.48 0.21
N ALA A 129 11.28 13.17 0.22
CA ALA A 129 12.59 12.59 0.51
C ALA A 129 13.41 12.54 -0.79
N VAL A 130 14.69 12.88 -0.74
CA VAL A 130 15.55 12.91 -1.95
C VAL A 130 16.83 12.13 -1.68
N VAL A 131 17.18 11.25 -2.61
CA VAL A 131 18.47 10.56 -2.63
C VAL A 131 19.22 10.95 -3.90
N GLU A 132 20.44 11.45 -3.73
CA GLU A 132 21.35 11.72 -4.85
C GLU A 132 22.37 10.60 -5.00
N LYS A 133 22.43 10.01 -6.19
CA LYS A 133 23.41 8.97 -6.46
C LYS A 133 23.80 8.91 -7.93
N LYS A 134 25.09 8.70 -8.20
CA LYS A 134 25.69 8.77 -9.54
C LYS A 134 25.32 10.06 -10.31
N GLY A 135 25.13 11.16 -9.58
CA GLY A 135 24.73 12.46 -10.13
C GLY A 135 23.26 12.57 -10.55
N CYS A 136 22.42 11.57 -10.28
CA CYS A 136 20.97 11.57 -10.50
C CYS A 136 20.24 11.79 -9.17
N SER A 137 19.25 12.68 -9.13
CA SER A 137 18.39 12.90 -7.96
C SER A 137 17.08 12.13 -8.08
N VAL A 138 16.78 11.27 -7.10
CA VAL A 138 15.52 10.51 -7.04
C VAL A 138 14.71 11.00 -5.84
N GLY A 139 13.52 11.51 -6.12
CA GLY A 139 12.56 11.97 -5.11
C GLY A 139 11.53 10.90 -4.77
N PHE A 140 11.11 10.86 -3.51
CA PHE A 140 10.12 9.91 -2.99
C PHE A 140 9.03 10.66 -2.22
N LEU A 141 7.79 10.44 -2.62
CA LEU A 141 6.59 10.81 -1.88
C LEU A 141 5.90 9.53 -1.41
N GLY A 142 5.32 9.55 -0.21
CA GLY A 142 4.56 8.43 0.33
C GLY A 142 3.16 8.91 0.72
N PHE A 143 2.15 8.06 0.52
CA PHE A 143 0.77 8.35 0.87
C PHE A 143 0.05 7.12 1.42
N LEU A 144 -0.88 7.32 2.34
CA LEU A 144 -1.78 6.31 2.89
C LEU A 144 -3.21 6.66 2.51
N GLU A 145 -3.94 5.75 1.87
CA GLU A 145 -5.39 5.89 1.77
C GLU A 145 -6.02 5.79 3.16
N ASP A 146 -6.87 6.77 3.50
CA ASP A 146 -7.52 6.81 4.80
C ASP A 146 -8.32 5.53 5.02
N CYS A 147 -7.97 4.81 6.07
CA CYS A 147 -8.58 3.55 6.46
C CYS A 147 -9.25 3.72 7.82
N ASN A 148 -10.19 2.84 8.17
CA ASN A 148 -11.03 2.96 9.37
C ASN A 148 -10.27 3.22 10.70
N TYR A 149 -8.97 2.93 10.75
CA TYR A 149 -8.11 3.06 11.94
C TYR A 149 -7.41 4.42 12.09
N THR A 150 -7.41 5.27 11.04
CA THR A 150 -6.67 6.54 11.03
C THR A 150 -7.54 7.80 11.07
N PHE A 151 -8.87 7.62 11.07
CA PHE A 151 -9.81 8.74 11.11
C PHE A 151 -9.64 9.62 12.35
N GLY A 152 -9.34 10.90 12.13
CA GLY A 152 -9.40 11.94 13.17
C GLY A 152 -8.08 12.23 13.90
N VAL A 153 -6.94 11.71 13.44
CA VAL A 153 -5.62 12.11 13.98
C VAL A 153 -5.02 13.21 13.10
N ASP A 154 -5.09 14.46 13.58
CA ASP A 154 -4.58 15.62 12.83
C ASP A 154 -3.03 15.65 12.74
N ALA A 155 -2.34 15.22 13.80
CA ALA A 155 -0.87 15.14 13.88
C ALA A 155 -0.44 14.51 15.23
N PRO A 156 0.73 13.82 15.29
CA PRO A 156 1.56 13.39 14.18
C PRO A 156 0.94 12.19 13.43
N GLY A 157 1.30 11.97 12.16
CA GLY A 157 0.61 10.97 11.35
C GLY A 157 1.22 10.70 9.97
N PRO A 158 0.66 9.72 9.24
CA PRO A 158 1.01 9.45 7.86
C PRO A 158 0.54 10.59 6.93
N ALA A 159 1.09 10.64 5.72
CA ALA A 159 0.60 11.51 4.66
C ALA A 159 -0.68 10.92 4.07
N TYR A 160 -1.84 11.38 4.55
CA TYR A 160 -3.12 10.94 4.01
C TYR A 160 -3.26 11.27 2.52
N PHE A 161 -3.72 10.29 1.77
CA PHE A 161 -3.97 10.38 0.35
C PHE A 161 -5.26 11.16 0.10
N SER A 162 -5.15 12.19 -0.72
CA SER A 162 -6.25 12.59 -1.60
C SER A 162 -5.68 12.84 -2.98
N LEU A 163 -6.46 12.55 -4.02
CA LEU A 163 -5.95 12.69 -5.38
C LEU A 163 -5.52 14.15 -5.68
N ALA A 164 -6.29 15.12 -5.20
CA ALA A 164 -6.00 16.53 -5.38
C ALA A 164 -4.66 16.93 -4.74
N LYS A 165 -4.46 16.56 -3.47
CA LYS A 165 -3.24 16.91 -2.71
C LYS A 165 -2.01 16.17 -3.23
N ALA A 166 -2.17 14.90 -3.63
CA ALA A 166 -1.10 14.13 -4.24
C ALA A 166 -0.62 14.78 -5.55
N LYS A 167 -1.55 15.18 -6.43
CA LYS A 167 -1.21 15.88 -7.69
C LYS A 167 -0.55 17.23 -7.46
N GLU A 168 -1.04 18.01 -6.49
CA GLU A 168 -0.42 19.28 -6.09
C GLU A 168 1.03 19.06 -5.64
N ARG A 169 1.24 18.07 -4.76
CA ARG A 169 2.58 17.77 -4.24
C ARG A 169 3.54 17.28 -5.33
N ILE A 170 3.06 16.43 -6.22
CA ILE A 170 3.83 15.96 -7.39
C ILE A 170 4.24 17.15 -8.25
N ALA A 171 3.31 18.04 -8.61
CA ALA A 171 3.59 19.22 -9.42
C ALA A 171 4.62 20.14 -8.75
N ALA A 172 4.52 20.35 -7.43
CA ALA A 172 5.45 21.17 -6.67
C ALA A 172 6.87 20.58 -6.58
N CYS A 173 7.00 19.24 -6.60
CA CYS A 173 8.26 18.54 -6.43
C CYS A 173 8.91 18.11 -7.76
N ARG A 174 8.16 18.03 -8.86
CA ARG A 174 8.66 17.39 -10.08
C ARG A 174 9.91 18.05 -10.65
N GLN A 175 10.02 19.37 -10.56
CA GLN A 175 11.15 20.13 -11.11
C GLN A 175 12.41 20.09 -10.21
N SER A 176 12.30 19.59 -8.98
CA SER A 176 13.45 19.52 -8.05
C SER A 176 14.21 18.19 -8.12
N VAL A 177 13.74 17.22 -8.91
CA VAL A 177 14.34 15.88 -9.02
C VAL A 177 14.37 15.41 -10.48
N ASP A 178 15.35 14.57 -10.80
CA ASP A 178 15.44 13.92 -12.11
C ASP A 178 14.31 12.90 -12.28
N VAL A 179 14.10 12.05 -11.27
CA VAL A 179 13.06 11.01 -11.22
C VAL A 179 12.21 11.16 -9.95
N LEU A 180 10.88 11.09 -10.11
CA LEU A 180 9.94 11.16 -8.99
C LEU A 180 9.20 9.83 -8.81
N VAL A 181 9.36 9.23 -7.63
CA VAL A 181 8.71 8.00 -7.18
C VAL A 181 7.58 8.36 -6.21
N VAL A 182 6.40 7.78 -6.40
CA VAL A 182 5.25 7.97 -5.53
C VAL A 182 4.80 6.63 -4.98
N SER A 183 4.89 6.44 -3.66
CA SER A 183 4.40 5.26 -2.95
C SER A 183 3.00 5.52 -2.41
N VAL A 184 2.08 4.56 -2.59
CA VAL A 184 0.70 4.64 -2.08
C VAL A 184 0.31 3.33 -1.42
N HIS A 185 0.07 3.35 -0.11
CA HIS A 185 -0.37 2.20 0.66
C HIS A 185 -1.90 2.22 0.77
N ALA A 186 -2.60 1.33 0.04
CA ALA A 186 -4.03 1.43 -0.18
C ALA A 186 -4.66 0.20 -0.88
N ASP A 187 -5.98 0.27 -1.14
CA ASP A 187 -6.82 -0.75 -1.82
C ASP A 187 -7.38 -1.84 -0.89
N ILE A 188 -8.10 -2.84 -1.42
CA ILE A 188 -8.61 -3.96 -0.63
C ILE A 188 -7.60 -5.11 -0.62
N GLU A 189 -7.36 -5.64 0.57
CA GLU A 189 -6.51 -6.79 0.81
C GLU A 189 -6.92 -8.04 0.01
N PHE A 190 -5.91 -8.82 -0.35
CA PHE A 190 -6.00 -10.14 -1.00
C PHE A 190 -6.62 -10.15 -2.40
N ARG A 191 -6.71 -9.00 -3.06
CA ARG A 191 -7.20 -8.90 -4.45
C ARG A 191 -6.04 -8.98 -5.45
N GLU A 192 -6.23 -9.76 -6.51
CA GLU A 192 -5.25 -9.96 -7.60
C GLU A 192 -5.15 -8.75 -8.55
N THR A 193 -6.10 -7.83 -8.50
CA THR A 193 -6.14 -6.63 -9.35
C THR A 193 -6.43 -5.40 -8.52
N PRO A 194 -5.86 -4.24 -8.85
CA PRO A 194 -6.24 -2.99 -8.20
C PRO A 194 -7.72 -2.69 -8.45
N SER A 195 -8.37 -1.96 -7.54
CA SER A 195 -9.72 -1.44 -7.78
C SER A 195 -9.77 -0.51 -8.98
N VAL A 196 -10.95 -0.42 -9.62
CA VAL A 196 -11.15 0.49 -10.76
C VAL A 196 -10.77 1.94 -10.38
N PRO A 197 -11.18 2.49 -9.21
CA PRO A 197 -10.71 3.80 -8.77
C PRO A 197 -9.20 3.84 -8.53
N ARG A 198 -8.61 2.81 -7.90
CA ARG A 198 -7.15 2.75 -7.65
C ARG A 198 -6.35 2.79 -8.94
N GLN A 199 -6.76 2.02 -9.95
CA GLN A 199 -6.11 2.03 -11.26
C GLN A 199 -6.13 3.42 -11.89
N ALA A 200 -7.30 4.09 -11.84
CA ALA A 200 -7.45 5.45 -12.35
C ALA A 200 -6.60 6.47 -11.58
N TYR A 201 -6.54 6.37 -10.25
CA TYR A 201 -5.74 7.26 -9.42
C TYR A 201 -4.25 7.11 -9.70
N CYS A 202 -3.72 5.89 -9.76
CA CYS A 202 -2.30 5.67 -10.07
C CYS A 202 -1.92 6.23 -11.45
N ARG A 203 -2.77 6.05 -12.47
CA ARG A 203 -2.58 6.67 -13.80
C ARG A 203 -2.57 8.21 -13.71
N ALA A 204 -3.47 8.79 -12.92
CA ALA A 204 -3.50 10.24 -12.71
C ALA A 204 -2.27 10.79 -11.96
N LEU A 205 -1.60 10.00 -11.12
CA LEU A 205 -0.32 10.39 -10.50
C LEU A 205 0.82 10.41 -11.54
N VAL A 206 0.83 9.46 -12.47
CA VAL A 206 1.76 9.47 -13.61
C VAL A 206 1.50 10.69 -14.50
N ASP A 207 0.24 10.98 -14.83
CA ASP A 207 -0.14 12.16 -15.60
C ASP A 207 0.26 13.48 -14.92
N ALA A 208 0.30 13.51 -13.59
CA ALA A 208 0.77 14.66 -12.82
C ALA A 208 2.30 14.81 -12.81
N GLY A 209 3.06 13.77 -13.17
CA GLY A 209 4.51 13.82 -13.32
C GLY A 209 5.29 12.74 -12.58
N ALA A 210 4.64 11.78 -11.92
CA ALA A 210 5.35 10.63 -11.35
C ALA A 210 5.98 9.77 -12.47
N ASP A 211 7.23 9.37 -12.29
CA ASP A 211 7.92 8.46 -13.22
C ASP A 211 7.75 6.99 -12.79
N LEU A 212 7.49 6.74 -11.50
CA LEU A 212 7.20 5.42 -10.93
C LEU A 212 6.15 5.56 -9.82
N VAL A 213 5.09 4.77 -9.89
CA VAL A 213 4.09 4.62 -8.82
C VAL A 213 4.24 3.22 -8.22
N LEU A 214 4.41 3.16 -6.90
CA LEU A 214 4.58 1.94 -6.13
C LEU A 214 3.40 1.80 -5.18
N CYS A 215 2.69 0.69 -5.24
CA CYS A 215 1.59 0.42 -4.34
C CYS A 215 1.88 -0.78 -3.44
N HIS A 216 1.26 -0.74 -2.27
CA HIS A 216 1.43 -1.59 -1.10
C HIS A 216 0.07 -1.73 -0.40
N HIS A 217 -0.06 -2.65 0.57
CA HIS A 217 -1.27 -2.97 1.35
C HIS A 217 -2.02 -4.25 0.94
N PRO A 218 -2.21 -4.61 -0.35
CA PRO A 218 -3.03 -5.78 -0.66
C PRO A 218 -2.53 -7.12 -0.11
N HIS A 219 -1.32 -7.17 0.47
CA HIS A 219 -0.63 -8.36 0.98
C HIS A 219 -0.40 -9.49 -0.04
N VAL A 220 -0.79 -9.27 -1.29
CA VAL A 220 -0.54 -10.17 -2.43
C VAL A 220 0.01 -9.37 -3.61
N PRO A 221 0.84 -9.98 -4.47
CA PRO A 221 1.29 -9.34 -5.70
C PRO A 221 0.12 -8.96 -6.61
N GLN A 222 0.22 -7.79 -7.26
CA GLN A 222 -0.66 -7.38 -8.36
C GLN A 222 0.17 -7.04 -9.59
N GLY A 223 -0.51 -6.80 -10.72
CA GLY A 223 0.14 -6.55 -12.00
C GLY A 223 0.97 -5.24 -12.04
N ILE A 224 1.85 -5.17 -13.03
CA ILE A 224 2.62 -3.98 -13.37
C ILE A 224 2.11 -3.41 -14.70
N GLU A 225 1.89 -2.11 -14.74
CA GLU A 225 1.45 -1.39 -15.93
C GLU A 225 2.51 -0.35 -16.35
N LYS A 226 2.83 -0.32 -17.64
CA LYS A 226 3.49 0.83 -18.25
C LYS A 226 2.42 1.79 -18.79
N TYR A 227 2.33 2.98 -18.21
CA TYR A 227 1.31 3.96 -18.57
C TYR A 227 1.97 5.30 -18.91
N GLY A 228 1.69 5.83 -20.11
CA GLY A 228 2.32 7.06 -20.59
C GLY A 228 3.86 6.98 -20.53
N ARG A 229 4.48 7.88 -19.77
CA ARG A 229 5.94 7.93 -19.55
C ARG A 229 6.42 7.14 -18.33
N GLY A 230 5.50 6.68 -17.48
CA GLY A 230 5.80 6.09 -16.17
C GLY A 230 5.49 4.60 -16.08
N TRP A 231 5.82 4.04 -14.92
CA TRP A 231 5.50 2.67 -14.55
C TRP A 231 4.67 2.66 -13.26
N ILE A 232 3.78 1.69 -13.14
CA ILE A 232 2.90 1.50 -11.99
C ILE A 232 3.02 0.04 -11.55
N ALA A 233 3.43 -0.20 -10.31
CA ALA A 233 3.34 -1.52 -9.68
C ALA A 233 2.21 -1.49 -8.64
N TYR A 234 1.11 -2.18 -8.91
CA TYR A 234 -0.13 -2.05 -8.11
C TYR A 234 -0.08 -2.75 -6.74
N SER A 235 0.80 -3.74 -6.58
CA SER A 235 1.17 -4.29 -5.28
C SER A 235 2.39 -5.19 -5.46
N LEU A 236 3.36 -5.08 -4.56
CA LEU A 236 4.55 -5.92 -4.56
C LEU A 236 4.40 -7.19 -3.69
N GLY A 237 3.30 -7.29 -2.92
CA GLY A 237 3.07 -8.36 -1.94
C GLY A 237 3.88 -8.16 -0.64
N ASN A 238 3.88 -9.19 0.21
CA ASN A 238 4.64 -9.17 1.46
C ASN A 238 6.09 -9.64 1.23
N PHE A 239 7.08 -8.80 1.53
CA PHE A 239 8.48 -9.17 1.40
C PHE A 239 9.08 -9.73 2.69
N LEU A 240 8.65 -9.22 3.85
CA LEU A 240 8.92 -9.79 5.17
C LEU A 240 7.67 -9.59 6.01
N PHE A 241 7.02 -10.67 6.43
CA PHE A 241 5.77 -10.59 7.20
C PHE A 241 5.51 -11.93 7.90
N ASP A 242 4.75 -11.92 8.99
CA ASP A 242 4.28 -13.14 9.66
C ASP A 242 3.12 -13.78 8.90
N VAL A 243 3.44 -14.52 7.84
CA VAL A 243 2.44 -15.16 6.97
C VAL A 243 2.00 -16.56 7.43
N ASP A 244 2.82 -17.25 8.23
CA ASP A 244 2.58 -18.65 8.59
C ASP A 244 1.75 -18.80 9.87
N SER A 245 2.04 -17.99 10.88
CA SER A 245 1.34 -18.07 12.16
C SER A 245 0.15 -17.11 12.26
N ASN A 246 0.03 -16.14 11.34
CA ASN A 246 -1.11 -15.24 11.25
C ASN A 246 -2.30 -15.88 10.51
N PRO A 247 -3.41 -16.23 11.21
CA PRO A 247 -4.55 -16.88 10.57
C PRO A 247 -5.24 -15.98 9.55
N TYR A 248 -5.20 -14.66 9.73
CA TYR A 248 -5.81 -13.69 8.84
C TYR A 248 -5.15 -13.74 7.46
N LEU A 249 -3.82 -13.65 7.38
CA LEU A 249 -3.10 -13.75 6.11
C LEU A 249 -3.22 -15.14 5.50
N LYS A 250 -3.08 -16.19 6.32
CA LYS A 250 -3.05 -17.59 5.87
C LYS A 250 -4.37 -18.07 5.28
N SER A 251 -5.49 -17.60 5.82
CA SER A 251 -6.83 -18.04 5.38
C SER A 251 -7.38 -17.24 4.20
N ASN A 252 -6.91 -16.01 4.01
CA ASN A 252 -7.45 -15.14 2.95
C ASN A 252 -6.77 -15.36 1.58
N SER A 253 -5.48 -15.68 1.52
CA SER A 253 -4.83 -15.99 0.23
C SER A 253 -3.60 -16.88 0.35
N VAL A 254 -3.46 -17.79 -0.61
CA VAL A 254 -2.26 -18.61 -0.80
C VAL A 254 -1.08 -17.81 -1.37
N HIS A 255 -1.32 -16.58 -1.83
CA HIS A 255 -0.28 -15.72 -2.41
C HIS A 255 0.29 -14.71 -1.40
N CYS A 256 -0.10 -14.79 -0.12
CA CYS A 256 0.40 -13.88 0.91
C CYS A 256 1.91 -14.00 1.17
N PHE A 257 2.55 -15.10 0.78
CA PHE A 257 3.99 -15.29 0.87
C PHE A 257 4.72 -15.05 -0.46
N ASP A 258 4.00 -14.78 -1.55
CA ASP A 258 4.58 -14.46 -2.86
C ASP A 258 4.92 -12.96 -2.91
N SER A 259 6.10 -12.65 -3.46
CA SER A 259 6.57 -11.27 -3.61
C SER A 259 7.63 -11.20 -4.71
N PHE A 260 8.17 -10.02 -4.96
CA PHE A 260 9.35 -9.85 -5.80
C PHE A 260 10.18 -8.66 -5.36
N ILE A 261 11.45 -8.65 -5.77
CA ILE A 261 12.23 -7.41 -5.82
C ILE A 261 11.98 -6.78 -7.18
N LEU A 262 11.47 -5.56 -7.19
CA LEU A 262 11.30 -4.76 -8.40
C LEU A 262 12.61 -4.02 -8.69
N GLN A 263 13.34 -4.51 -9.69
CA GLN A 263 14.60 -3.93 -10.15
C GLN A 263 14.31 -2.89 -11.22
N CYS A 264 14.54 -1.61 -10.89
CA CYS A 264 14.36 -0.49 -11.81
C CYS A 264 15.72 0.03 -12.29
N THR A 265 15.87 0.20 -13.60
CA THR A 265 17.01 0.90 -14.19
C THR A 265 16.62 2.35 -14.45
N ILE A 266 17.32 3.30 -13.82
CA ILE A 266 17.01 4.72 -13.81
C ILE A 266 18.08 5.52 -14.56
N ALA A 267 17.62 6.48 -15.35
CA ALA A 267 18.41 7.58 -15.92
C ALA A 267 17.82 8.92 -15.50
N LYS A 268 18.54 10.02 -15.75
CA LYS A 268 18.11 11.38 -15.35
C LYS A 268 16.77 11.85 -15.92
N ASP A 269 16.36 11.28 -17.04
CA ASP A 269 15.14 11.61 -17.75
C ASP A 269 14.06 10.54 -17.58
N GLY A 270 14.24 9.59 -16.65
CA GLY A 270 13.19 8.66 -16.21
C GLY A 270 13.62 7.21 -16.07
N VAL A 271 12.64 6.35 -15.80
CA VAL A 271 12.81 4.90 -15.64
C VAL A 271 12.92 4.22 -17.01
N ARG A 272 13.98 3.44 -17.23
CA ARG A 272 14.29 2.76 -18.50
C ARG A 272 13.73 1.36 -18.60
N ALA A 273 13.85 0.61 -17.52
CA ALA A 273 13.45 -0.78 -17.44
C ALA A 273 12.98 -1.09 -16.03
N VAL A 274 12.04 -2.03 -15.95
CA VAL A 274 11.46 -2.55 -14.72
C VAL A 274 11.43 -4.07 -14.86
N GLU A 275 12.06 -4.77 -13.93
CA GLU A 275 12.17 -6.22 -13.92
C GLU A 275 11.77 -6.78 -12.56
N ARG A 276 11.08 -7.92 -12.55
CA ARG A 276 10.74 -8.64 -11.32
C ARG A 276 11.77 -9.73 -11.07
N ILE A 277 12.37 -9.73 -9.88
CA ILE A 277 13.13 -10.86 -9.36
C ILE A 277 12.21 -11.62 -8.41
N PRO A 278 11.67 -12.80 -8.79
CA PRO A 278 10.69 -13.52 -7.99
C PRO A 278 11.25 -13.93 -6.62
N ALA A 279 10.47 -13.67 -5.57
CA ALA A 279 10.84 -13.95 -4.19
C ALA A 279 9.67 -14.52 -3.41
N ARG A 280 9.97 -15.20 -2.30
CA ARG A 280 8.97 -15.66 -1.34
C ARG A 280 9.44 -15.43 0.08
N ILE A 281 8.52 -15.36 1.01
CA ILE A 281 8.82 -15.54 2.42
C ILE A 281 8.96 -17.04 2.69
N ALA A 282 10.12 -17.47 3.17
CA ALA A 282 10.28 -18.83 3.69
C ALA A 282 9.43 -18.95 4.96
N LEU A 283 8.56 -19.97 5.00
CA LEU A 283 7.71 -20.25 6.16
C LEU A 283 8.55 -20.88 7.30
N HIS A 284 7.89 -21.46 8.31
CA HIS A 284 8.58 -22.14 9.39
C HIS A 284 9.65 -23.13 8.87
N PRO A 285 10.89 -23.12 9.41
CA PRO A 285 11.34 -22.35 10.58
C PRO A 285 12.05 -21.02 10.27
N GLU A 286 12.07 -20.55 9.02
CA GLU A 286 12.98 -19.46 8.63
C GLU A 286 12.37 -18.05 8.70
N HIS A 287 11.10 -17.88 8.32
CA HIS A 287 10.36 -16.61 8.42
C HIS A 287 11.07 -15.40 7.78
N ARG A 288 11.69 -15.59 6.60
CA ARG A 288 12.49 -14.55 5.90
C ARG A 288 12.44 -14.66 4.37
N PRO A 289 12.62 -13.56 3.62
CA PRO A 289 12.64 -13.58 2.17
C PRO A 289 13.79 -14.40 1.59
N TYR A 290 13.52 -15.04 0.46
CA TYR A 290 14.51 -15.68 -0.41
C TYR A 290 14.10 -15.54 -1.88
N LEU A 291 15.07 -15.61 -2.79
CA LEU A 291 14.83 -15.57 -4.23
C LEU A 291 14.48 -16.97 -4.74
N LEU A 292 13.58 -17.04 -5.71
CA LEU A 292 13.26 -18.29 -6.38
C LEU A 292 14.20 -18.55 -7.55
N GLU A 293 14.48 -19.83 -7.78
CA GLU A 293 15.28 -20.33 -8.90
C GLU A 293 14.55 -21.47 -9.63
N GLY A 294 15.00 -21.79 -10.85
CA GLY A 294 14.50 -22.91 -11.64
C GLY A 294 12.99 -22.90 -11.86
N ALA A 295 12.36 -24.08 -11.75
CA ALA A 295 10.93 -24.25 -12.05
C ALA A 295 10.01 -23.38 -11.17
N ALA A 296 10.34 -23.21 -9.87
CA ALA A 296 9.54 -22.39 -8.96
C ALA A 296 9.59 -20.91 -9.34
N ARG A 297 10.76 -20.41 -9.79
CA ARG A 297 10.90 -19.07 -10.34
C ARG A 297 10.01 -18.89 -11.57
N ASP A 298 10.06 -19.84 -12.49
CA ASP A 298 9.35 -19.74 -13.76
C ASP A 298 7.82 -19.84 -13.56
N GLU A 299 7.37 -20.65 -12.60
CA GLU A 299 5.97 -20.70 -12.18
C GLU A 299 5.49 -19.36 -11.61
N LEU A 300 6.23 -18.77 -10.67
CA LEU A 300 5.85 -17.48 -10.10
C LEU A 300 5.93 -16.35 -11.15
N ALA A 301 6.89 -16.41 -12.07
CA ALA A 301 6.96 -15.48 -13.20
C ALA A 301 5.77 -15.61 -14.16
N ALA A 302 5.26 -16.83 -14.38
CA ALA A 302 4.04 -17.05 -15.17
C ALA A 302 2.79 -16.49 -14.45
N TYR A 303 2.69 -16.66 -13.13
CA TYR A 303 1.64 -16.03 -12.33
C TYR A 303 1.70 -14.50 -12.41
N PHE A 304 2.89 -13.91 -12.34
CA PHE A 304 3.08 -12.48 -12.53
C PHE A 304 2.64 -11.99 -13.92
N ALA A 305 2.93 -12.74 -14.98
CA ALA A 305 2.44 -12.42 -16.32
C ALA A 305 0.90 -12.52 -16.40
N HIS A 306 0.30 -13.46 -15.68
CA HIS A 306 -1.16 -13.54 -15.55
C HIS A 306 -1.74 -12.29 -14.86
N LEU A 307 -1.13 -11.83 -13.76
CA LEU A 307 -1.56 -10.62 -13.05
C LEU A 307 -1.45 -9.36 -13.93
N ASP A 308 -0.39 -9.23 -14.72
CA ASP A 308 -0.26 -8.13 -15.69
C ASP A 308 -1.38 -8.16 -16.73
N ALA A 309 -1.71 -9.35 -17.24
CA ALA A 309 -2.79 -9.53 -18.22
C ALA A 309 -4.16 -9.18 -17.62
N LEU A 310 -4.42 -9.55 -16.35
CA LEU A 310 -5.63 -9.15 -15.65
C LEU A 310 -5.73 -7.63 -15.50
N CYS A 311 -4.63 -6.97 -15.10
CA CYS A 311 -4.60 -5.52 -14.90
C CYS A 311 -4.75 -4.74 -16.23
N ALA A 312 -4.25 -5.30 -17.32
CA ALA A 312 -4.30 -4.69 -18.64
C ALA A 312 -5.70 -4.72 -19.30
N ASP A 313 -6.64 -5.54 -18.81
CA ASP A 313 -8.01 -5.61 -19.31
C ASP A 313 -9.02 -4.94 -18.36
N PRO A 314 -9.47 -3.69 -18.66
CA PRO A 314 -10.42 -2.96 -17.83
C PRO A 314 -11.74 -3.71 -17.62
N ALA A 315 -12.19 -4.51 -18.59
CA ALA A 315 -13.43 -5.26 -18.47
C ALA A 315 -13.30 -6.38 -17.43
N THR A 316 -12.15 -7.07 -17.43
CA THR A 316 -11.80 -8.08 -16.43
C THR A 316 -11.66 -7.47 -15.03
N VAL A 317 -10.94 -6.35 -14.89
CA VAL A 317 -10.84 -5.62 -13.61
C VAL A 317 -12.23 -5.25 -13.09
N ALA A 318 -13.07 -4.63 -13.92
CA ALA A 318 -14.42 -4.23 -13.52
C ALA A 318 -15.31 -5.43 -13.13
N ALA A 319 -15.20 -6.56 -13.84
CA ALA A 319 -15.95 -7.77 -13.54
C ALA A 319 -15.56 -8.37 -12.17
N ARG A 320 -14.26 -8.52 -11.91
CA ARG A 320 -13.74 -9.02 -10.62
C ARG A 320 -14.13 -8.12 -9.46
N TRP A 321 -14.10 -6.80 -9.66
CA TRP A 321 -14.49 -5.86 -8.61
C TRP A 321 -16.00 -5.83 -8.34
N ARG A 322 -16.84 -6.10 -9.34
CA ARG A 322 -18.27 -6.33 -9.11
C ARG A 322 -18.51 -7.57 -8.25
N GLU A 323 -17.78 -8.66 -8.52
CA GLU A 323 -17.87 -9.88 -7.71
C GLU A 323 -17.40 -9.63 -6.27
N THR A 324 -16.24 -8.98 -6.11
CA THR A 324 -15.74 -8.57 -4.78
C THR A 324 -16.78 -7.74 -4.02
N ALA A 325 -17.37 -6.73 -4.66
CA ALA A 325 -18.39 -5.91 -4.04
C ALA A 325 -19.62 -6.72 -3.62
N LEU A 326 -20.09 -7.65 -4.47
CA LEU A 326 -21.20 -8.54 -4.14
C LEU A 326 -20.88 -9.45 -2.95
N ASN A 327 -19.66 -10.00 -2.89
CA ASN A 327 -19.22 -10.85 -1.78
C ASN A 327 -19.13 -10.07 -0.46
N CYS A 328 -18.56 -8.86 -0.49
CA CYS A 328 -18.55 -7.98 0.68
C CYS A 328 -19.98 -7.65 1.14
N LEU A 329 -20.87 -7.29 0.21
CA LEU A 329 -22.27 -7.03 0.52
C LEU A 329 -23.00 -8.25 1.09
N ALA A 330 -22.67 -9.46 0.64
CA ALA A 330 -23.26 -10.69 1.16
C ALA A 330 -22.85 -10.96 2.62
N ILE A 331 -21.57 -10.76 2.96
CA ILE A 331 -21.08 -10.85 4.34
C ILE A 331 -21.85 -9.89 5.24
N TYR A 332 -21.95 -8.62 4.83
CA TYR A 332 -22.70 -7.64 5.60
C TYR A 332 -24.20 -8.00 5.66
N TRP A 333 -24.79 -8.48 4.58
CA TRP A 333 -26.19 -8.90 4.61
C TRP A 333 -26.44 -9.99 5.64
N ASP A 334 -25.54 -10.97 5.75
CA ASP A 334 -25.65 -12.04 6.74
C ASP A 334 -25.46 -11.54 8.18
N GLU A 335 -24.54 -10.60 8.42
CA GLU A 335 -24.36 -9.93 9.73
C GLU A 335 -25.58 -9.10 10.13
N TYR A 336 -26.21 -8.42 9.17
CA TYR A 336 -27.35 -7.52 9.37
C TYR A 336 -28.70 -8.18 9.12
N LYS A 337 -28.72 -9.50 8.93
CA LYS A 337 -29.94 -10.27 8.68
C LYS A 337 -30.88 -10.16 9.88
N GLY A 338 -31.99 -9.43 9.68
CA GLY A 338 -32.98 -9.15 10.73
C GLY A 338 -32.92 -7.74 11.32
N THR A 339 -31.98 -6.90 10.87
CA THR A 339 -32.04 -5.44 11.07
C THR A 339 -32.95 -4.79 10.02
N ASP A 340 -33.45 -3.58 10.29
CA ASP A 340 -34.21 -2.83 9.28
C ASP A 340 -33.27 -2.40 8.14
N LEU A 341 -33.77 -2.51 6.90
CA LEU A 341 -33.04 -2.19 5.68
C LEU A 341 -32.51 -0.75 5.67
N ALA A 342 -33.22 0.17 6.35
CA ALA A 342 -32.77 1.54 6.54
C ALA A 342 -31.47 1.62 7.36
N GLN A 343 -31.38 0.84 8.45
CA GLN A 343 -30.20 0.80 9.31
C GLN A 343 -29.00 0.13 8.62
N PHE A 344 -29.24 -0.99 7.93
CA PHE A 344 -28.21 -1.64 7.09
C PHE A 344 -27.66 -0.66 6.05
N LYS A 345 -28.55 0.06 5.36
CA LYS A 345 -28.17 1.06 4.38
C LYS A 345 -27.38 2.20 5.02
N ASP A 346 -27.82 2.76 6.12
CA ASP A 346 -27.14 3.90 6.75
C ASP A 346 -25.74 3.52 7.26
N ASP A 347 -25.56 2.31 7.82
CA ASP A 347 -24.24 1.81 8.23
C ASP A 347 -23.32 1.53 7.03
N LEU A 348 -23.84 0.83 6.01
CA LEU A 348 -23.09 0.54 4.79
C LEU A 348 -22.65 1.83 4.08
N LEU A 349 -23.55 2.80 3.98
CA LEU A 349 -23.25 4.11 3.42
C LEU A 349 -22.22 4.84 4.29
N TRP A 350 -22.40 4.89 5.62
CA TRP A 350 -21.43 5.52 6.51
C TRP A 350 -20.01 4.94 6.32
N ARG A 351 -19.87 3.62 6.24
CA ARG A 351 -18.57 2.94 6.03
C ARG A 351 -17.97 3.20 4.64
N ILE A 352 -18.78 3.22 3.59
CA ILE A 352 -18.32 3.47 2.22
C ILE A 352 -17.92 4.95 2.03
N PHE A 353 -18.60 5.88 2.69
CA PHE A 353 -18.52 7.32 2.41
C PHE A 353 -17.59 8.13 3.32
N CYS A 354 -16.78 7.51 4.19
CA CYS A 354 -15.83 8.28 5.01
C CYS A 354 -14.65 8.85 4.22
N VAL A 355 -14.44 8.44 2.96
CA VAL A 355 -13.40 8.98 2.06
C VAL A 355 -14.05 9.86 0.99
N ASP A 356 -13.57 11.09 0.79
CA ASP A 356 -14.16 12.07 -0.14
C ASP A 356 -14.16 11.55 -1.60
N GLU A 357 -13.15 10.78 -1.97
CA GLU A 357 -13.04 10.05 -3.23
C GLU A 357 -14.19 9.03 -3.44
N ASN A 358 -14.57 8.30 -2.38
CA ASN A 358 -15.67 7.33 -2.46
C ASN A 358 -17.03 8.02 -2.55
N LYS A 359 -17.18 9.23 -1.99
CA LYS A 359 -18.39 10.05 -2.18
C LYS A 359 -18.58 10.40 -3.65
N ALA A 360 -17.53 10.81 -4.36
CA ALA A 360 -17.60 11.15 -5.77
C ALA A 360 -17.94 9.93 -6.66
N TRP A 361 -17.28 8.79 -6.42
CA TRP A 361 -17.60 7.54 -7.13
C TRP A 361 -19.02 7.07 -6.85
N ALA A 362 -19.47 7.12 -5.61
CA ALA A 362 -20.84 6.71 -5.29
C ALA A 362 -21.88 7.73 -5.75
N GLU A 363 -21.55 9.03 -5.85
CA GLU A 363 -22.38 9.99 -6.60
C GLU A 363 -22.51 9.58 -8.07
N GLU A 364 -21.41 9.15 -8.71
CA GLU A 364 -21.41 8.63 -10.08
C GLU A 364 -22.23 7.33 -10.20
N VAL A 365 -22.07 6.38 -9.27
CA VAL A 365 -22.89 5.14 -9.21
C VAL A 365 -24.35 5.48 -8.98
N LEU A 366 -24.66 6.48 -8.15
CA LEU A 366 -26.03 6.96 -7.95
C LEU A 366 -26.56 7.69 -9.17
N VAL A 367 -25.72 8.41 -9.93
CA VAL A 367 -26.09 8.98 -11.25
C VAL A 367 -26.38 7.85 -12.23
N TYR A 368 -25.48 6.87 -12.37
CA TYR A 368 -25.67 5.70 -13.23
C TYR A 368 -26.92 4.91 -12.84
N ALA A 369 -27.13 4.69 -11.54
CA ALA A 369 -28.35 4.07 -11.03
C ALA A 369 -29.57 4.93 -11.38
N ARG A 370 -29.54 6.26 -11.22
CA ARG A 370 -30.62 7.17 -11.61
C ARG A 370 -30.92 7.12 -13.11
N GLU A 371 -29.89 7.09 -13.96
CA GLU A 371 -30.01 6.98 -15.41
C GLU A 371 -30.58 5.62 -15.81
N ARG A 372 -30.08 4.54 -15.22
CA ARG A 372 -30.59 3.17 -15.40
C ARG A 372 -32.03 3.04 -14.88
N PHE A 373 -32.36 3.70 -13.77
CA PHE A 373 -33.72 3.80 -13.25
C PHE A 373 -34.64 4.56 -14.22
N ALA A 374 -34.16 5.63 -14.86
CA ALA A 374 -34.92 6.38 -15.87
C ALA A 374 -35.17 5.53 -17.13
N GLU A 375 -34.21 4.69 -17.50
CA GLU A 375 -34.31 3.73 -18.60
C GLU A 375 -35.29 2.59 -18.29
N LEU A 376 -35.22 2.00 -17.08
CA LEU A 376 -36.14 0.98 -16.60
C LEU A 376 -37.58 1.51 -16.45
N LYS A 377 -37.74 2.81 -16.13
CA LYS A 377 -39.04 3.49 -16.07
C LYS A 377 -39.72 3.65 -17.45
N LYS A 378 -38.96 3.63 -18.54
CA LYS A 378 -39.53 3.61 -19.91
C LYS A 378 -40.13 2.24 -20.28
N ASN A 379 -39.73 1.17 -19.57
CA ASN A 379 -40.10 -0.22 -19.87
C ASN A 379 -41.20 -0.76 -18.93
N ASP A 380 -42.00 0.12 -18.33
CA ASP A 380 -43.19 -0.18 -17.50
C ASP A 380 -42.95 -1.17 -16.34
N TYR A 381 -41.74 -1.13 -15.76
CA TYR A 381 -41.42 -1.92 -14.58
C TYR A 381 -41.94 -1.24 -13.31
N THR A 382 -42.94 -1.83 -12.66
CA THR A 382 -43.55 -1.27 -11.44
C THR A 382 -42.70 -1.54 -10.20
N PHE A 383 -42.08 -0.49 -9.66
CA PHE A 383 -41.54 -0.46 -8.30
C PHE A 383 -42.16 0.68 -7.48
N GLN A 384 -42.63 0.36 -6.28
CA GLN A 384 -43.12 1.32 -5.29
C GLN A 384 -41.93 2.09 -4.67
N ARG A 385 -41.96 3.42 -4.72
CA ARG A 385 -40.98 4.31 -4.06
C ARG A 385 -41.45 4.68 -2.65
N PRO A 386 -40.58 4.64 -1.63
CA PRO A 386 -40.72 5.47 -0.44
C PRO A 386 -40.01 6.83 -0.62
N ASN A 387 -40.59 7.85 0.01
CA ASN A 387 -40.15 9.25 -0.01
C ASN A 387 -38.77 9.46 0.64
N PHE A 388 -37.89 10.20 -0.04
CA PHE A 388 -36.66 10.74 0.53
C PHE A 388 -36.92 12.13 1.15
N ARG A 389 -36.56 12.33 2.42
CA ARG A 389 -36.22 13.64 2.96
C ARG A 389 -34.89 13.55 3.70
N PHE A 390 -33.91 14.25 3.17
CA PHE A 390 -32.65 14.58 3.83
C PHE A 390 -32.92 15.65 4.91
N GLN A 391 -32.43 15.42 6.13
CA GLN A 391 -32.09 16.49 7.08
C GLN A 391 -30.76 16.15 7.77
N LYS A 392 -29.88 17.15 7.85
CA LYS A 392 -28.57 17.17 8.54
C LYS A 392 -28.76 17.40 10.07
N PRO A 393 -27.73 17.32 10.92
CA PRO A 393 -27.74 16.67 12.24
C PRO A 393 -28.05 17.63 13.41
N PRO A 394 -28.12 17.09 14.64
CA PRO A 394 -27.50 17.76 15.78
C PRO A 394 -26.48 16.85 16.48
N THR A 395 -25.21 17.29 16.41
CA THR A 395 -24.08 17.06 17.32
C THR A 395 -23.63 15.63 17.65
N LEU A 396 -22.34 15.41 17.36
CA LEU A 396 -21.43 14.50 18.05
C LEU A 396 -21.64 14.55 19.58
N ALA A 397 -21.72 13.37 20.20
CA ALA A 397 -21.36 13.13 21.59
C ALA A 397 -20.46 11.90 21.63
#